data_AF-A0A7C5H8Y5-F1
#
_entry.id   AF-A0A7C5H8Y5-F1
#
_cell.length_a   1.000
_cell.length_b   1.000
_cell.length_c   1.000
_cell.angle_alpha   90.00
_cell.angle_beta   90.00
_cell.angle_gamma   90.00
#
_symmetry.space_group_name_H-M   'P 1'
#
loop_
_entity.id
_entity.type
_entity.pdbx_description
1 polymer ?
#
loop_
_entity_poly.entity_id
_entity_poly.type
_entity_poly.pdbx_seq_one_letter_code
_entity_poly.pdbx_strand_id
1 'polypeptide(L)'
;MCGQCITWNWRDREDKTYERLLCKNDIPSSEDHEFIEWEADENGIIKIPSAGFTENVPSDTHKWENINEVWMATYPETGTNLGTNITDAPMLSYKIKVAEEGNYYIWIKGEGPDGNGDSVNYGVDGERTATITFFERPWSNYTQYTNVRAAIYLTSGIHDLNIWMREDSVKIMIIVLTRDGDYTPKDEDFL
;
A
#
# COMPACT_ATOMS: atom_id res chain seq x y z
N MET A 1 -2.58 -28.61 -10.60
CA MET A 1 -2.47 -27.32 -11.32
C MET A 1 -3.05 -26.28 -10.38
N CYS A 2 -2.18 -25.60 -9.62
CA CYS A 2 -2.56 -24.60 -8.62
C CYS A 2 -2.31 -23.22 -9.23
N GLY A 3 -3.25 -22.30 -9.03
CA GLY A 3 -3.34 -21.02 -9.74
C GLY A 3 -2.26 -20.01 -9.36
N GLN A 4 -1.92 -19.21 -10.38
CA GLN A 4 -1.25 -17.91 -10.39
C GLN A 4 -0.32 -17.62 -9.20
N CYS A 5 0.96 -17.81 -9.42
CA CYS A 5 2.01 -17.24 -8.59
C CYS A 5 2.57 -16.04 -9.35
N ILE A 6 2.68 -14.89 -8.69
CA ILE A 6 3.30 -13.70 -9.27
C ILE A 6 4.79 -13.78 -8.98
N THR A 7 5.61 -13.73 -10.04
CA THR A 7 7.07 -13.63 -9.94
C THR A 7 7.45 -12.20 -9.59
N TRP A 8 8.10 -12.03 -8.43
CA TRP A 8 8.68 -10.75 -8.03
C TRP A 8 10.19 -10.87 -7.91
N ASN A 9 10.88 -9.83 -8.35
CA ASN A 9 12.31 -9.65 -8.12
C ASN A 9 12.50 -8.81 -6.87
N TRP A 10 13.23 -9.31 -5.88
CA TRP A 10 13.79 -8.46 -4.82
C TRP A 10 15.31 -8.48 -4.90
N ARG A 11 15.91 -7.42 -4.39
CA ARG A 11 17.36 -7.25 -4.28
C ARG A 11 17.77 -7.29 -2.81
N ASP A 12 18.84 -8.01 -2.52
CA ASP A 12 19.50 -7.92 -1.22
C ASP A 12 20.52 -6.75 -1.20
N ARG A 13 21.19 -6.55 -0.06
CA ARG A 13 22.22 -5.52 0.10
C ARG A 13 23.48 -5.73 -0.76
N GLU A 14 23.60 -6.85 -1.43
CA GLU A 14 24.71 -7.19 -2.33
C GLU A 14 24.30 -7.07 -3.81
N ASP A 15 23.17 -6.40 -4.11
CA ASP A 15 22.57 -6.26 -5.43
C ASP A 15 22.22 -7.60 -6.10
N LYS A 16 22.07 -8.68 -5.33
CA LYS A 16 21.65 -9.97 -5.86
C LYS A 16 20.15 -9.97 -6.08
N THR A 17 19.75 -10.18 -7.32
CA THR A 17 18.36 -10.36 -7.71
C THR A 17 17.92 -11.78 -7.42
N TYR A 18 16.84 -11.93 -6.65
CA TYR A 18 16.20 -13.20 -6.42
C TYR A 18 14.82 -13.20 -7.05
N GLU A 19 14.52 -14.25 -7.83
CA GLU A 19 13.17 -14.55 -8.31
C GLU A 19 12.48 -15.44 -7.27
N ARG A 20 11.33 -15.01 -6.74
CA ARG A 20 10.48 -15.87 -5.91
C ARG A 20 9.08 -15.82 -6.44
N LEU A 21 8.57 -17.02 -6.69
CA LEU A 21 7.15 -17.27 -6.84
C LEU A 21 6.54 -17.08 -5.46
N LEU A 22 5.84 -15.96 -5.24
CA LEU A 22 4.98 -15.83 -4.07
C LEU A 22 3.74 -16.70 -4.33
N CYS A 23 3.80 -17.94 -3.86
CA CYS A 23 2.65 -18.81 -3.75
C CYS A 23 2.21 -18.88 -2.28
N LYS A 24 0.95 -19.27 -2.07
CA LYS A 24 0.09 -19.25 -0.87
C LYS A 24 0.64 -19.72 0.52
N ASN A 25 1.94 -19.86 0.75
CA ASN A 25 2.52 -20.29 2.04
C ASN A 25 3.93 -19.69 2.30
N ASP A 26 4.36 -18.70 1.52
CA ASP A 26 5.75 -18.23 1.49
C ASP A 26 5.92 -16.77 1.96
N ILE A 27 4.98 -16.23 2.76
CA ILE A 27 5.27 -15.03 3.55
C ILE A 27 6.36 -15.43 4.57
N PRO A 28 7.62 -14.99 4.42
CA PRO A 28 8.64 -15.34 5.40
C PRO A 28 8.27 -14.72 6.74
N SER A 29 8.28 -15.54 7.79
CA SER A 29 8.24 -15.04 9.16
C SER A 29 9.38 -14.05 9.36
N SER A 30 9.10 -12.99 10.11
CA SER A 30 9.90 -11.77 10.33
C SER A 30 11.29 -11.96 10.94
N GLU A 31 11.85 -13.16 10.99
CA GLU A 31 13.09 -13.45 11.72
C GLU A 31 14.36 -13.54 10.87
N ASP A 32 14.28 -13.63 9.53
CA ASP A 32 15.47 -13.93 8.71
C ASP A 32 15.89 -12.90 7.65
N HIS A 33 15.19 -11.79 7.38
CA HIS A 33 15.64 -10.87 6.32
C HIS A 33 15.52 -9.37 6.64
N GLU A 34 16.65 -8.70 6.42
CA GLU A 34 16.91 -7.26 6.40
C GLU A 34 15.89 -6.50 5.55
N PHE A 35 15.53 -5.29 6.00
CA PHE A 35 14.59 -4.32 5.40
C PHE A 35 14.24 -4.53 3.92
N ILE A 36 12.96 -4.76 3.63
CA ILE A 36 12.41 -4.71 2.26
C ILE A 36 12.24 -3.24 1.88
N GLU A 37 12.99 -2.78 0.87
CA GLU A 37 12.83 -1.48 0.24
C GLU A 37 12.16 -1.65 -1.13
N TRP A 38 11.05 -0.97 -1.35
CA TRP A 38 10.36 -0.96 -2.64
C TRP A 38 10.92 0.16 -3.52
N GLU A 39 11.49 -0.21 -4.67
CA GLU A 39 12.04 0.74 -5.64
C GLU A 39 11.31 0.65 -6.99
N ALA A 40 11.55 1.63 -7.85
CA ALA A 40 10.90 1.71 -9.14
C ALA A 40 11.43 0.63 -10.10
N ASP A 41 10.54 0.05 -10.89
CA ASP A 41 10.91 -0.81 -12.02
C ASP A 41 11.51 0.00 -13.19
N GLU A 42 11.83 -0.67 -14.30
CA GLU A 42 12.36 -0.05 -15.51
C GLU A 42 11.45 1.02 -16.14
N ASN A 43 10.16 1.04 -15.77
CA ASN A 43 9.18 2.02 -16.20
C ASN A 43 8.99 3.17 -15.20
N GLY A 44 9.78 3.21 -14.12
CA GLY A 44 9.66 4.23 -13.09
C GLY A 44 8.48 4.02 -12.15
N ILE A 45 7.95 2.79 -12.06
CA ILE A 45 6.78 2.45 -11.25
C ILE A 45 7.22 1.69 -10.00
N ILE A 46 6.89 2.20 -8.81
CA ILE A 46 7.05 1.45 -7.55
C ILE A 46 5.75 0.68 -7.31
N LYS A 47 5.83 -0.65 -7.23
CA LYS A 47 4.68 -1.54 -7.00
C LYS A 47 4.83 -2.23 -5.65
N ILE A 48 3.87 -2.04 -4.75
CA ILE A 48 3.97 -2.44 -3.34
C ILE A 48 2.75 -3.30 -2.99
N PRO A 49 2.88 -4.64 -2.90
CA PRO A 49 1.85 -5.49 -2.33
C PRO A 49 1.50 -5.01 -0.90
N SER A 50 0.22 -4.97 -0.54
CA SER A 50 -0.20 -4.45 0.77
C SER A 50 0.36 -5.26 1.94
N ALA A 51 0.60 -6.56 1.74
CA ALA A 51 1.26 -7.44 2.70
C ALA A 51 2.78 -7.21 2.81
N GLY A 52 3.39 -6.44 1.91
CA GLY A 52 4.82 -6.11 1.87
C GLY A 52 5.25 -4.98 2.81
N PHE A 53 4.54 -4.80 3.93
CA PHE A 53 4.81 -3.75 4.91
C PHE A 53 6.10 -4.04 5.69
N THR A 54 6.81 -2.98 6.08
CA THR A 54 7.92 -3.04 7.05
C THR A 54 7.41 -2.94 8.49
N GLU A 55 6.29 -2.24 8.71
CA GLU A 55 5.63 -2.17 10.02
C GLU A 55 4.12 -2.29 9.87
N ASN A 56 3.48 -3.05 10.76
CA ASN A 56 2.03 -3.09 10.94
C ASN A 56 1.74 -2.75 12.40
N VAL A 57 1.36 -1.50 12.64
CA VAL A 57 1.16 -0.93 13.97
C VAL A 57 -0.34 -0.94 14.28
N PRO A 58 -0.81 -1.78 15.22
CA PRO A 58 -2.20 -1.73 15.66
C PRO A 58 -2.46 -0.48 16.51
N SER A 59 -3.71 -0.04 16.52
CA SER A 59 -4.23 0.88 17.55
C SER A 59 -4.76 0.09 18.74
N ASP A 60 -5.24 0.79 19.77
CA ASP A 60 -5.91 0.16 20.92
C ASP A 60 -7.20 -0.59 20.55
N THR A 61 -7.85 -0.20 19.44
CA THR A 61 -9.19 -0.69 19.09
C THR A 61 -9.25 -1.47 17.78
N HIS A 62 -8.35 -1.17 16.83
CA HIS A 62 -8.34 -1.74 15.48
C HIS A 62 -6.93 -2.10 15.03
N LYS A 63 -6.83 -3.00 14.06
CA LYS A 63 -5.57 -3.45 13.45
C LYS A 63 -5.77 -3.80 11.97
N TRP A 64 -4.65 -3.87 11.24
CA TRP A 64 -4.62 -4.47 9.92
C TRP A 64 -4.36 -5.98 10.03
N GLU A 65 -5.20 -6.78 9.38
CA GLU A 65 -5.06 -8.22 9.27
C GLU A 65 -4.81 -8.64 7.82
N ASN A 66 -3.97 -9.65 7.64
CA ASN A 66 -3.74 -10.26 6.34
C ASN A 66 -4.91 -11.18 5.99
N ILE A 67 -5.49 -10.98 4.80
CA ILE A 67 -6.59 -11.76 4.27
C ILE A 67 -6.12 -12.48 3.00
N ASN A 68 -6.03 -13.81 3.09
CA ASN A 68 -5.65 -14.70 2.00
C ASN A 68 -4.32 -14.33 1.31
N GLU A 69 -3.37 -13.75 2.05
CA GLU A 69 -2.01 -13.37 1.60
C GLU A 69 -1.93 -12.26 0.55
N VAL A 70 -3.07 -11.74 0.09
CA VAL A 70 -3.14 -10.75 -0.99
C VAL A 70 -3.70 -9.41 -0.51
N TRP A 71 -4.56 -9.44 0.51
CA TRP A 71 -5.22 -8.26 1.02
C TRP A 71 -4.79 -7.96 2.45
N MET A 72 -4.74 -6.68 2.79
CA MET A 72 -4.73 -6.22 4.18
C MET A 72 -6.07 -5.54 4.45
N ALA A 73 -6.72 -5.90 5.55
CA ALA A 73 -8.03 -5.40 5.92
C ALA A 73 -8.05 -4.88 7.36
N THR A 74 -8.85 -3.86 7.63
CA THR A 74 -8.99 -3.28 8.98
C THR A 74 -10.12 -3.96 9.77
N TYR A 75 -9.84 -4.31 11.02
CA TYR A 75 -10.78 -5.00 11.92
C TYR A 75 -10.60 -4.55 13.37
N PRO A 76 -11.62 -4.75 14.25
CA PRO A 76 -12.94 -5.35 14.00
C PRO A 76 -13.92 -4.42 13.26
N GLU A 77 -15.01 -4.98 12.73
CA GLU A 77 -16.12 -4.20 12.14
C GLU A 77 -17.06 -3.70 13.24
N THR A 78 -17.02 -2.40 13.48
CA THR A 78 -17.77 -1.70 14.54
C THR A 78 -18.45 -0.43 14.05
N GLY A 79 -18.26 -0.06 12.78
CA GLY A 79 -18.71 1.20 12.19
C GLY A 79 -17.82 2.39 12.59
N THR A 80 -16.55 2.12 12.91
CA THR A 80 -15.61 3.14 13.36
C THR A 80 -15.05 3.94 12.19
N ASN A 81 -15.18 5.27 12.29
CA ASN A 81 -14.57 6.22 11.37
C ASN A 81 -13.65 7.17 12.15
N LEU A 82 -12.35 7.08 11.90
CA LEU A 82 -11.32 7.94 12.52
C LEU A 82 -11.07 9.22 11.73
N GLY A 83 -11.74 9.43 10.59
CA GLY A 83 -11.61 10.64 9.79
C GLY A 83 -10.17 10.90 9.37
N THR A 84 -9.59 11.99 9.86
CA THR A 84 -8.18 12.36 9.62
C THR A 84 -7.28 12.16 10.83
N ASN A 85 -7.79 11.57 11.92
CA ASN A 85 -7.03 11.32 13.14
C ASN A 85 -6.14 10.07 12.96
N ILE A 86 -4.91 10.28 12.49
CA ILE A 86 -3.95 9.20 12.26
C ILE A 86 -3.32 8.66 13.54
N THR A 87 -3.37 9.41 14.65
CA THR A 87 -2.75 9.00 15.93
C THR A 87 -3.45 7.80 16.55
N ASP A 88 -4.77 7.70 16.38
CA ASP A 88 -5.58 6.62 16.93
C ASP A 88 -5.83 5.49 15.89
N ALA A 89 -5.26 5.62 14.68
CA ALA A 89 -5.51 4.71 13.58
C ALA A 89 -4.43 3.62 13.47
N PRO A 90 -4.81 2.35 13.22
CA PRO A 90 -3.82 1.35 12.85
C PRO A 90 -3.16 1.69 11.51
N MET A 91 -1.88 1.37 11.39
CA MET A 91 -1.02 1.82 10.30
C MET A 91 -0.28 0.65 9.65
N LEU A 92 -0.16 0.70 8.33
CA LEU A 92 0.86 -0.03 7.56
C LEU A 92 1.94 0.97 7.12
N SER A 93 3.20 0.61 7.31
CA SER A 93 4.37 1.36 6.84
C SER A 93 5.14 0.55 5.82
N TYR A 94 5.63 1.20 4.77
CA TYR A 94 6.42 0.58 3.69
C TYR A 94 7.67 1.42 3.44
N LYS A 95 8.84 0.81 3.48
CA LYS A 95 10.07 1.49 3.04
C LYS A 95 10.10 1.58 1.52
N ILE A 96 10.15 2.79 1.01
CA ILE A 96 10.27 3.08 -0.42
C ILE A 96 11.60 3.78 -0.69
N LYS A 97 12.23 3.45 -1.82
CA LYS A 97 13.44 4.12 -2.27
C LYS A 97 13.14 4.95 -3.51
N VAL A 98 13.30 6.25 -3.35
CA VAL A 98 12.96 7.28 -4.33
C VAL A 98 14.25 7.76 -5.00
N ALA A 99 14.38 7.47 -6.29
CA ALA A 99 15.56 7.87 -7.06
C ALA A 99 15.54 9.36 -7.46
N GLU A 100 14.36 9.87 -7.81
CA GLU A 100 14.19 11.23 -8.33
C GLU A 100 13.15 11.99 -7.50
N GLU A 101 13.53 13.16 -7.00
CA GLU A 101 12.62 14.05 -6.27
C GLU A 101 11.45 14.50 -7.16
N GLY A 102 10.26 14.60 -6.56
CA GLY A 102 9.09 15.20 -7.19
C GLY A 102 7.76 14.67 -6.66
N ASN A 103 6.69 15.00 -7.41
CA ASN A 103 5.35 14.47 -7.12
C ASN A 103 5.20 13.06 -7.71
N TYR A 104 4.83 12.12 -6.85
CA TYR A 104 4.43 10.77 -7.23
C TYR A 104 2.92 10.64 -7.08
N TYR A 105 2.24 10.29 -8.16
CA TYR A 105 0.85 9.88 -8.12
C TYR A 105 0.73 8.53 -7.43
N ILE A 106 -0.21 8.44 -6.51
CA ILE A 106 -0.51 7.22 -5.78
C ILE A 106 -1.80 6.60 -6.31
N TRP A 107 -1.72 5.32 -6.63
CA TRP A 107 -2.87 4.47 -6.88
C TRP A 107 -2.92 3.41 -5.78
N ILE A 108 -4.12 3.10 -5.29
CA ILE A 108 -4.33 1.96 -4.41
C ILE A 108 -5.42 1.09 -5.03
N LYS A 109 -5.14 -0.21 -5.14
CA LYS A 109 -6.18 -1.20 -5.38
C LYS A 109 -6.81 -1.58 -4.05
N GLY A 110 -8.08 -1.29 -3.89
CA GLY A 110 -8.81 -1.47 -2.64
C GLY A 110 -10.28 -1.79 -2.85
N GLU A 111 -10.94 -2.22 -1.78
CA GLU A 111 -12.38 -2.40 -1.73
C GLU A 111 -12.90 -2.06 -0.33
N GLY A 112 -14.10 -1.50 -0.25
CA GLY A 112 -14.86 -1.36 0.97
C GLY A 112 -16.15 -2.17 0.90
N PRO A 113 -16.73 -2.61 2.04
CA PRO A 113 -18.02 -3.29 2.05
C PRO A 113 -19.17 -2.35 1.63
N ASP A 114 -19.05 -1.06 1.93
CA ASP A 114 -19.97 0.02 1.57
C ASP A 114 -19.28 1.39 1.73
N GLY A 115 -20.03 2.49 1.55
CA GLY A 115 -19.50 3.85 1.65
C GLY A 115 -19.08 4.32 3.04
N ASN A 116 -19.22 3.49 4.08
CA ASN A 116 -18.71 3.75 5.43
C ASN A 116 -17.45 2.92 5.76
N GLY A 117 -16.99 2.07 4.84
CA GLY A 117 -15.81 1.20 5.00
C GLY A 117 -14.87 1.26 3.80
N ASP A 118 -14.80 2.39 3.10
CA ASP A 118 -14.21 2.47 1.76
C ASP A 118 -12.98 3.37 1.66
N SER A 119 -12.39 3.78 2.78
CA SER A 119 -11.35 4.81 2.71
C SER A 119 -10.17 4.62 3.67
N VAL A 120 -9.03 5.18 3.23
CA VAL A 120 -7.76 5.19 3.97
C VAL A 120 -7.12 6.57 3.92
N ASN A 121 -6.39 6.93 4.97
CA ASN A 121 -5.46 8.05 4.91
C ASN A 121 -4.10 7.55 4.40
N TYR A 122 -3.40 8.39 3.64
CA TYR A 122 -2.03 8.11 3.20
C TYR A 122 -1.10 9.29 3.50
N GLY A 123 0.20 9.02 3.59
CA GLY A 123 1.21 10.01 3.93
C GLY A 123 2.63 9.45 3.86
N VAL A 124 3.60 10.24 4.26
CA VAL A 124 5.03 9.89 4.24
C VAL A 124 5.70 10.35 5.52
N ASP A 125 6.63 9.54 6.01
CA ASP A 125 7.47 9.81 7.18
C ASP A 125 6.65 10.20 8.43
N GLY A 126 5.51 9.55 8.62
CA GLY A 126 4.57 9.77 9.72
C GLY A 126 3.60 10.94 9.52
N GLU A 127 3.75 11.71 8.44
CA GLU A 127 2.93 12.89 8.17
C GLU A 127 1.82 12.60 7.16
N ARG A 128 0.57 12.83 7.58
CA ARG A 128 -0.61 12.61 6.73
C ARG A 128 -0.62 13.59 5.55
N THR A 129 -0.79 13.05 4.34
CA THR A 129 -1.02 13.85 3.12
C THR A 129 -2.51 14.03 2.83
N ALA A 130 -3.25 12.95 2.55
CA ALA A 130 -4.67 13.04 2.20
C ALA A 130 -5.40 11.71 2.44
N THR A 131 -6.61 11.59 1.89
CA THR A 131 -7.50 10.43 2.01
C THR A 131 -7.90 9.95 0.63
N ILE A 132 -7.84 8.64 0.39
CA ILE A 132 -8.31 7.96 -0.82
C ILE A 132 -9.57 7.16 -0.46
N THR A 133 -10.56 7.13 -1.34
CA THR A 133 -11.80 6.34 -1.23
C THR A 133 -11.94 5.37 -2.41
N PHE A 134 -12.53 4.20 -2.17
CA PHE A 134 -12.70 3.10 -3.12
C PHE A 134 -14.14 2.95 -3.62
N PHE A 135 -15.01 3.93 -3.39
CA PHE A 135 -16.42 3.87 -3.79
C PHE A 135 -16.58 3.52 -5.28
N GLU A 136 -17.18 2.36 -5.56
CA GLU A 136 -17.49 1.81 -6.90
C GLU A 136 -16.28 1.53 -7.83
N ARG A 137 -15.04 1.60 -7.35
CA ARG A 137 -13.83 1.40 -8.18
C ARG A 137 -12.74 0.63 -7.44
N PRO A 138 -12.27 -0.52 -8.00
CA PRO A 138 -11.21 -1.27 -7.36
C PRO A 138 -9.87 -0.54 -7.38
N TRP A 139 -9.61 0.29 -8.40
CA TRP A 139 -8.45 1.18 -8.47
C TRP A 139 -8.86 2.61 -8.18
N SER A 140 -8.25 3.23 -7.17
CA SER A 140 -8.49 4.62 -6.82
C SER A 140 -7.21 5.43 -6.77
N ASN A 141 -7.29 6.64 -7.32
CA ASN A 141 -6.27 7.69 -7.27
C ASN A 141 -6.88 9.07 -7.10
N TYR A 142 -8.05 9.18 -6.47
CA TYR A 142 -8.70 10.46 -6.22
C TYR A 142 -8.81 10.73 -4.73
N THR A 143 -8.55 11.98 -4.35
CA THR A 143 -8.72 12.42 -2.98
C THR A 143 -10.21 12.58 -2.64
N GLN A 144 -10.63 12.07 -1.48
CA GLN A 144 -12.05 12.04 -1.08
C GLN A 144 -12.72 13.43 -1.09
N TYR A 145 -12.02 14.47 -0.62
CA TYR A 145 -12.63 15.80 -0.41
C TYR A 145 -12.48 16.77 -1.58
N THR A 146 -11.40 16.65 -2.35
CA THR A 146 -11.08 17.60 -3.43
C THR A 146 -11.25 16.99 -4.81
N ASN A 147 -11.43 15.67 -4.92
CA ASN A 147 -11.58 14.94 -6.17
C ASN A 147 -10.47 15.26 -7.19
N VAL A 148 -9.26 15.52 -6.68
CA VAL A 148 -8.06 15.70 -7.51
C VAL A 148 -7.24 14.43 -7.48
N ARG A 149 -6.33 14.29 -8.45
CA ARG A 149 -5.44 13.13 -8.50
C ARG A 149 -4.57 13.09 -7.24
N ALA A 150 -4.64 11.97 -6.53
CA ALA A 150 -3.89 11.72 -5.31
C ALA A 150 -2.40 11.65 -5.65
N ALA A 151 -1.62 12.44 -4.94
CA ALA A 151 -0.17 12.51 -5.11
C ALA A 151 0.49 12.76 -3.75
N ILE A 152 1.78 12.48 -3.70
CA ILE A 152 2.68 12.75 -2.59
C ILE A 152 3.98 13.32 -3.10
N TYR A 153 4.51 14.34 -2.43
CA TYR A 153 5.83 14.87 -2.74
C TYR A 153 6.89 14.04 -2.03
N LEU A 154 7.88 13.56 -2.76
CA LEU A 154 8.98 12.75 -2.23
C LEU A 154 10.31 13.37 -2.63
N THR A 155 11.23 13.46 -1.67
CA THR A 155 12.64 13.77 -1.96
C THR A 155 13.37 12.51 -2.42
N SER A 156 14.55 12.65 -3.03
CA SER A 156 15.39 11.48 -3.31
C SER A 156 15.89 10.86 -1.99
N GLY A 157 15.76 9.56 -1.82
CA GLY A 157 16.16 8.86 -0.61
C GLY A 157 15.19 7.76 -0.21
N ILE A 158 15.37 7.25 1.02
CA ILE A 158 14.46 6.27 1.62
C ILE A 158 13.41 7.03 2.43
N HIS A 159 12.15 6.65 2.24
CA HIS A 159 11.01 7.20 2.94
C HIS A 159 10.13 6.08 3.48
N ASP A 160 9.38 6.37 4.54
CA ASP A 160 8.33 5.49 5.04
C ASP A 160 6.99 5.95 4.46
N LEU A 161 6.45 5.21 3.47
CA LEU A 161 5.08 5.42 3.00
C LEU A 161 4.12 4.83 4.02
N ASN A 162 3.18 5.63 4.51
CA ASN A 162 2.25 5.22 5.55
C ASN A 162 0.81 5.19 5.03
N ILE A 163 0.09 4.13 5.38
CA ILE A 163 -1.34 3.97 5.14
C ILE A 163 -2.04 3.76 6.48
N TRP A 164 -2.98 4.63 6.82
CA TRP A 164 -3.78 4.52 8.04
C TRP A 164 -5.23 4.22 7.70
N MET A 165 -5.86 3.42 8.56
CA MET A 165 -7.30 3.25 8.55
C MET A 165 -8.00 4.61 8.67
N ARG A 166 -8.93 4.92 7.76
CA ARG A 166 -9.95 5.94 8.02
C ARG A 166 -11.22 5.27 8.54
N GLU A 167 -11.62 4.19 7.91
CA GLU A 167 -12.79 3.39 8.28
C GLU A 167 -12.42 1.92 8.46
N ASP A 168 -13.13 1.24 9.36
CA ASP A 168 -13.02 -0.21 9.51
C ASP A 168 -13.53 -0.97 8.27
N SER A 169 -13.14 -2.25 8.17
CA SER A 169 -13.41 -3.17 7.05
C SER A 169 -12.90 -2.77 5.67
N VAL A 170 -12.18 -1.66 5.51
CA VAL A 170 -11.50 -1.34 4.25
C VAL A 170 -10.42 -2.37 3.96
N LYS A 171 -10.33 -2.82 2.70
CA LYS A 171 -9.28 -3.72 2.23
C LYS A 171 -8.42 -3.06 1.17
N ILE A 172 -7.12 -3.32 1.22
CA ILE A 172 -6.16 -2.90 0.20
C ILE A 172 -5.31 -4.10 -0.27
N MET A 173 -5.00 -4.14 -1.56
CA MET A 173 -4.22 -5.21 -2.20
C MET A 173 -2.85 -4.75 -2.66
N ILE A 174 -2.78 -3.60 -3.35
CA ILE A 174 -1.54 -3.11 -3.92
C ILE A 174 -1.55 -1.59 -3.95
N ILE A 175 -0.38 -1.01 -3.68
CA ILE A 175 -0.11 0.42 -3.78
C ILE A 175 0.87 0.61 -4.94
N VAL A 176 0.63 1.64 -5.75
CA VAL A 176 1.48 1.98 -6.88
C VAL A 176 1.85 3.46 -6.79
N LEU A 177 3.14 3.75 -6.91
CA LEU A 177 3.66 5.11 -7.03
C LEU A 177 4.27 5.30 -8.41
N THR A 178 3.97 6.42 -9.06
CA THR A 178 4.53 6.78 -10.37
C THR A 178 4.58 8.29 -10.56
N ARG A 179 5.58 8.78 -11.30
CA ARG A 179 5.63 10.20 -11.72
C ARG A 179 4.84 10.46 -12.99
N ASP A 180 4.40 9.41 -13.68
CA ASP A 180 3.60 9.51 -14.89
C ASP A 180 2.15 9.91 -14.55
N GLY A 181 1.79 11.14 -14.95
CA GLY A 181 0.46 11.69 -14.78
C GLY A 181 -0.61 11.05 -15.66
N ASP A 182 -0.22 10.28 -16.68
CA ASP A 182 -1.13 9.59 -17.58
C ASP A 182 -1.25 8.08 -17.27
N TYR A 183 -0.42 7.57 -16.35
CA TYR A 183 -0.47 6.17 -15.94
C TYR A 183 -1.86 5.78 -15.41
N THR A 184 -2.37 4.64 -15.88
CA THR A 184 -3.59 3.99 -15.39
C THR A 184 -3.31 2.50 -15.23
N PRO A 185 -3.39 1.95 -14.01
CA PRO A 185 -3.07 0.54 -13.76
C PRO A 185 -4.10 -0.39 -14.40
N LYS A 186 -3.64 -1.55 -14.88
CA LYS A 186 -4.49 -2.65 -15.32
C LYS A 186 -4.23 -3.87 -14.46
N ASP A 187 -5.26 -4.68 -14.25
CA ASP A 187 -5.14 -5.89 -13.42
C ASP A 187 -4.08 -6.88 -13.94
N GLU A 188 -3.90 -6.97 -15.26
CA GLU A 188 -2.88 -7.80 -15.90
C GLU A 188 -1.43 -7.40 -15.53
N ASP A 189 -1.20 -6.17 -15.04
CA ASP A 189 0.13 -5.71 -14.63
C ASP A 189 0.56 -6.24 -13.26
N PHE A 190 -0.34 -6.98 -12.57
CA PHE A 190 -0.21 -7.42 -11.18
C PHE A 190 -0.71 -8.87 -10.94
N LEU A 191 -0.82 -9.67 -12.01
CA LEU A 191 -1.25 -11.09 -12.00
C LEU A 191 -0.14 -12.05 -12.43
#